data_AF-K1N4B7-F1
#
_entry.id   AF-K1N4B7-F1
#
_cell.length_a   1.000
_cell.length_b   1.000
_cell.length_c   1.000
_cell.angle_alpha   90.00
_cell.angle_beta   90.00
_cell.angle_gamma   90.00
#
_symmetry.space_group_name_H-M   'P 1'
#
loop_
_entity.id
_entity.type
_entity.pdbx_description
1 polymer ?
#
loop_
_entity_poly.entity_id
_entity_poly.type
_entity_poly.pdbx_seq_one_letter_code
_entity_poly.pdbx_strand_id
1 'polypeptide(L)'
;MPRNPRRHNFNQFSDQEKDKLKNIKKELAEAQKKEPESLREHLQAFNDGVMAIIITIIVLEIQPALHEIHYQQFISNIAVFLITFFIVADFWYDLHLSFSYYIFKPSKAIAILDFFFLADLSLLPVMTKWIMAENSSFAVANFGIVFLIAKILEYLIQYFGAKNTAETVKSFV
;
A
#
# COMPACT_ATOMS: atom_id res chain seq x y z
N MET A 1 -49.88 -5.03 1.53
CA MET A 1 -49.04 -6.11 2.08
C MET A 1 -48.31 -6.81 0.94
N PRO A 2 -46.97 -6.76 0.82
CA PRO A 2 -46.27 -7.61 -0.13
C PRO A 2 -45.84 -8.93 0.54
N ARG A 3 -46.05 -10.01 -0.20
CA ARG A 3 -45.82 -11.41 0.16
C ARG A 3 -44.35 -11.70 0.41
N ASN A 4 -44.07 -12.34 1.55
CA ASN A 4 -42.77 -12.89 1.92
C ASN A 4 -42.49 -14.17 1.09
N PRO A 5 -41.51 -14.19 0.16
CA PRO A 5 -41.21 -15.39 -0.61
C PRO A 5 -40.13 -16.21 0.11
N ARG A 6 -40.53 -17.43 0.51
CA ARG A 6 -39.69 -18.58 0.90
C ARG A 6 -38.96 -18.47 2.25
N ARG A 7 -39.68 -18.79 3.32
CA ARG A 7 -39.08 -19.55 4.44
C ARG A 7 -38.78 -20.96 3.94
N HIS A 8 -37.55 -21.24 3.52
CA HIS A 8 -37.10 -22.62 3.31
C HIS A 8 -37.16 -23.35 4.66
N ASN A 9 -37.96 -24.41 4.72
CA ASN A 9 -38.19 -25.16 5.95
C ASN A 9 -36.98 -26.09 6.17
N PHE A 10 -36.06 -25.70 7.06
CA PHE A 10 -34.82 -26.45 7.39
C PHE A 10 -35.07 -27.91 7.81
N ASN A 11 -36.31 -28.27 8.17
CA ASN A 11 -36.69 -29.61 8.56
C ASN A 11 -36.97 -30.58 7.39
N GLN A 12 -36.95 -30.12 6.13
CA GLN A 12 -37.16 -30.98 4.95
C GLN A 12 -35.89 -31.61 4.37
N PHE A 13 -34.70 -31.24 4.89
CA PHE A 13 -33.43 -31.80 4.43
C PHE A 13 -33.19 -33.18 5.04
N SER A 14 -32.73 -34.13 4.22
CA SER A 14 -32.22 -35.42 4.70
C SER A 14 -30.99 -35.19 5.60
N ASP A 15 -30.68 -36.13 6.48
CA ASP A 15 -29.56 -35.95 7.41
C ASP A 15 -28.21 -35.78 6.69
N GLN A 16 -28.04 -36.38 5.50
CA GLN A 16 -26.91 -36.14 4.61
C GLN A 16 -26.81 -34.68 4.11
N GLU A 17 -27.94 -34.04 3.80
CA GLU A 17 -27.94 -32.65 3.33
C GLU A 17 -27.64 -31.69 4.47
N LYS A 18 -28.10 -31.98 5.70
CA LYS A 18 -27.76 -31.20 6.90
C LYS A 18 -26.26 -31.25 7.20
N ASP A 19 -25.65 -32.42 7.09
CA ASP A 19 -24.20 -32.59 7.29
C ASP A 19 -23.39 -31.86 6.22
N LYS A 20 -23.79 -31.96 4.93
CA LYS A 20 -23.20 -31.15 3.85
C LYS A 20 -23.31 -29.67 4.12
N LEU A 21 -24.48 -29.19 4.54
CA LEU A 21 -24.69 -27.76 4.85
C LEU A 21 -23.82 -27.29 6.02
N LYS A 22 -23.62 -28.15 7.02
CA LYS A 22 -22.80 -27.86 8.19
C LYS A 22 -21.32 -27.74 7.80
N ASN A 23 -20.84 -28.63 6.94
CA ASN A 23 -19.48 -28.59 6.40
C ASN A 23 -19.28 -27.34 5.51
N ILE A 24 -20.20 -27.05 4.59
CA ILE A 24 -20.14 -25.85 3.74
C ILE A 24 -20.13 -24.58 4.60
N LYS A 25 -21.00 -24.48 5.62
CA LYS A 25 -21.00 -23.33 6.54
C LYS A 25 -19.67 -23.18 7.28
N LYS A 26 -19.03 -24.29 7.67
CA LYS A 26 -17.72 -24.29 8.31
C LYS A 26 -16.63 -23.84 7.34
N GLU A 27 -16.62 -24.36 6.12
CA GLU A 27 -15.70 -23.94 5.05
C GLU A 27 -15.86 -22.46 4.71
N LEU A 28 -17.11 -21.96 4.58
CA LEU A 28 -17.38 -20.55 4.34
C LEU A 28 -16.90 -19.66 5.50
N ALA A 29 -17.09 -20.10 6.75
CA ALA A 29 -16.61 -19.36 7.92
C ALA A 29 -15.07 -19.34 8.00
N GLU A 30 -14.40 -20.44 7.62
CA GLU A 30 -12.94 -20.50 7.52
C GLU A 30 -12.41 -19.63 6.36
N ALA A 31 -13.08 -19.64 5.20
CA ALA A 31 -12.74 -18.78 4.07
C ALA A 31 -12.91 -17.29 4.39
N GLN A 32 -14.00 -16.90 5.06
CA GLN A 32 -14.24 -15.53 5.52
C GLN A 32 -13.20 -15.06 6.54
N LYS A 33 -12.61 -15.97 7.33
CA LYS A 33 -11.51 -15.63 8.25
C LYS A 33 -10.20 -15.39 7.51
N LYS A 34 -9.93 -16.12 6.43
CA LYS A 34 -8.71 -16.02 5.62
C LYS A 34 -8.72 -14.90 4.59
N GLU A 35 -9.90 -14.48 4.12
CA GLU A 35 -10.07 -13.39 3.16
C GLU A 35 -9.31 -12.09 3.53
N PRO A 36 -9.39 -11.55 4.77
CA PRO A 36 -8.65 -10.33 5.12
C PRO A 36 -7.13 -10.51 5.17
N GLU A 37 -6.63 -11.70 5.54
CA GLU A 37 -5.19 -12.01 5.51
C GLU A 37 -4.69 -12.03 4.06
N SER A 38 -5.45 -12.68 3.17
CA SER A 38 -5.13 -12.72 1.75
C SER A 38 -5.14 -11.32 1.11
N LEU A 39 -6.13 -10.47 1.43
CA LEU A 39 -6.17 -9.10 0.90
C LEU A 39 -4.96 -8.28 1.35
N ARG A 40 -4.55 -8.42 2.61
CA ARG A 40 -3.37 -7.75 3.16
C ARG A 40 -2.10 -8.12 2.41
N GLU A 41 -1.88 -9.42 2.22
CA GLU A 41 -0.70 -9.94 1.50
C GLU A 41 -0.66 -9.43 0.05
N HIS A 42 -1.81 -9.40 -0.64
CA HIS A 42 -1.88 -8.86 -1.99
C HIS A 42 -1.58 -7.35 -2.05
N LEU A 43 -2.05 -6.56 -1.08
CA LEU A 43 -1.72 -5.13 -1.00
C LEU A 43 -0.23 -4.92 -0.72
N GLN A 44 0.36 -5.68 0.20
CA GLN A 44 1.80 -5.62 0.47
C GLN A 44 2.61 -5.95 -0.79
N ALA A 45 2.29 -7.04 -1.49
CA ALA A 45 2.96 -7.42 -2.73
C ALA A 45 2.80 -6.36 -3.83
N PHE A 46 1.64 -5.71 -3.91
CA PHE A 46 1.41 -4.61 -4.84
C PHE A 46 2.29 -3.40 -4.51
N ASN A 47 2.35 -3.00 -3.24
CA ASN A 47 3.22 -1.92 -2.77
C ASN A 47 4.70 -2.19 -3.07
N ASP A 48 5.18 -3.40 -2.77
CA ASP A 48 6.56 -3.81 -3.06
C ASP A 48 6.89 -3.66 -4.55
N GLY A 49 5.99 -4.12 -5.43
CA GLY A 49 6.14 -4.00 -6.88
C GLY A 49 6.20 -2.55 -7.36
N VAL A 50 5.30 -1.70 -6.86
CA VAL A 50 5.24 -0.29 -7.26
C VAL A 50 6.48 0.48 -6.78
N MET A 51 6.89 0.29 -5.53
CA MET A 51 8.07 0.96 -4.98
C MET A 51 9.37 0.52 -5.67
N ALA A 52 9.50 -0.77 -6.02
CA ALA A 52 10.63 -1.26 -6.80
C ALA A 52 10.70 -0.62 -8.20
N ILE A 53 9.55 -0.43 -8.86
CA ILE A 53 9.47 0.27 -10.15
C ILE A 53 9.87 1.75 -9.99
N ILE A 54 9.38 2.43 -8.95
CA ILE A 54 9.72 3.83 -8.67
C ILE A 54 11.24 4.00 -8.53
N ILE A 55 11.88 3.18 -7.69
CA ILE A 55 13.34 3.20 -7.52
C ILE A 55 14.05 2.98 -8.85
N THR A 56 13.59 2.00 -9.63
CA THR A 56 14.17 1.69 -10.94
C THR A 56 14.07 2.86 -11.91
N ILE A 57 12.91 3.52 -11.99
CA ILE A 57 12.72 4.70 -12.85
C ILE A 57 13.68 5.81 -12.44
N ILE A 58 13.88 6.07 -11.14
CA ILE A 58 14.81 7.11 -10.68
C ILE A 58 16.25 6.80 -11.11
N VAL A 59 16.70 5.53 -11.01
CA VAL A 59 18.06 5.13 -11.48
C VAL A 59 18.21 5.39 -12.98
N LEU A 60 17.18 5.09 -13.77
CA LEU A 60 17.20 5.25 -15.23
C LEU A 60 17.29 6.72 -15.67
N GLU A 61 16.96 7.68 -14.79
CA GLU A 61 17.10 9.11 -15.08
C GLU A 61 18.55 9.63 -15.00
N ILE A 62 19.46 8.86 -14.38
CA ILE A 62 20.87 9.25 -14.26
C ILE A 62 21.56 9.14 -15.63
N GLN A 63 21.91 10.29 -16.21
CA GLN A 63 22.64 10.34 -17.47
C GLN A 63 24.14 10.04 -17.25
N PRO A 64 24.74 9.10 -18.00
CA PRO A 64 26.17 8.80 -17.88
C PRO A 64 27.03 9.98 -18.35
N ALA A 65 28.16 10.21 -17.68
CA ALA A 65 29.13 11.21 -18.12
C ALA A 65 29.82 10.75 -19.42
N LEU A 66 29.44 11.35 -20.55
CA LEU A 66 30.07 11.09 -21.85
C LEU A 66 31.43 11.79 -22.02
N HIS A 67 31.69 12.84 -21.23
CA HIS A 67 32.92 13.63 -21.23
C HIS A 67 33.33 13.99 -19.80
N GLU A 68 34.63 14.20 -19.55
CA GLU A 68 35.18 14.51 -18.22
C GLU A 68 34.54 15.76 -17.58
N ILE A 69 34.21 16.78 -18.38
CA ILE A 69 33.56 18.02 -17.91
C ILE A 69 32.20 17.78 -17.26
N HIS A 70 31.56 16.64 -17.51
CA HIS A 70 30.25 16.27 -16.95
C HIS A 70 30.35 15.31 -15.76
N TYR A 71 31.56 14.89 -15.38
CA TYR A 71 31.74 13.90 -14.31
C TYR A 71 31.25 14.40 -12.95
N GLN A 72 31.45 15.69 -12.66
CA GLN A 72 30.94 16.30 -11.42
C GLN A 72 29.41 16.26 -11.35
N GLN A 73 28.72 16.57 -12.45
CA GLN A 73 27.26 16.51 -12.52
C GLN A 73 26.76 15.07 -12.35
N PHE A 74 27.44 14.09 -12.96
CA PHE A 74 27.11 12.68 -12.81
C PHE A 74 27.16 12.21 -11.35
N ILE A 75 28.22 12.57 -10.62
CA ILE A 75 28.33 12.25 -9.18
C ILE A 75 27.23 12.96 -8.37
N SER A 76 26.91 14.22 -8.68
CA SER A 76 25.80 14.93 -8.05
C SER A 76 24.45 14.23 -8.28
N ASN A 77 24.19 13.77 -9.50
CA ASN A 77 22.96 13.04 -9.83
C ASN A 77 22.89 11.70 -9.08
N ILE A 78 24.01 10.98 -8.93
CA ILE A 78 24.06 9.77 -8.09
C ILE A 78 23.71 10.11 -6.63
N ALA A 79 24.23 11.20 -6.08
CA ALA A 79 23.92 11.61 -4.71
C ALA A 79 22.42 11.93 -4.53
N VAL A 80 21.82 12.66 -5.48
CA VAL A 80 20.37 12.95 -5.48
C VAL A 80 19.55 11.66 -5.58
N PHE A 81 19.97 10.72 -6.43
CA PHE A 81 19.36 9.40 -6.50
C PHE A 81 19.43 8.66 -5.16
N LEU A 82 20.61 8.58 -4.52
CA LEU A 82 20.77 7.87 -3.25
C LEU A 82 19.90 8.47 -2.14
N ILE A 83 19.80 9.80 -2.07
CA ILE A 83 18.90 10.48 -1.14
C ILE A 83 17.45 10.05 -1.40
N THR A 84 17.01 10.10 -2.66
CA THR A 84 15.64 9.69 -3.02
C THR A 84 15.41 8.19 -2.76
N PHE A 85 16.41 7.35 -3.01
CA PHE A 85 16.36 5.91 -2.73
C PHE A 85 16.07 5.65 -1.24
N PHE A 86 16.82 6.30 -0.34
CA PHE A 86 16.59 6.15 1.10
C PHE A 86 15.23 6.70 1.53
N ILE A 87 14.75 7.78 0.91
CA ILE A 87 13.39 8.30 1.15
C ILE A 87 12.33 7.25 0.77
N VAL A 88 12.43 6.64 -0.40
CA VAL A 88 11.48 5.60 -0.82
C VAL A 88 11.59 4.35 0.06
N ALA A 89 12.82 3.98 0.44
CA ALA A 89 13.06 2.84 1.33
C ALA A 89 12.49 3.06 2.75
N ASP A 90 12.55 4.29 3.27
CA ASP A 90 11.94 4.69 4.53
C ASP A 90 10.41 4.51 4.49
N PHE A 91 9.76 5.06 3.47
CA PHE A 91 8.32 4.85 3.23
C PHE A 91 7.94 3.38 3.09
N TRP A 92 8.75 2.61 2.36
CA TRP A 92 8.55 1.17 2.25
C TRP A 92 8.61 0.48 3.61
N TYR A 93 9.63 0.81 4.42
CA TYR A 93 9.84 0.21 5.73
C TYR A 93 8.68 0.52 6.69
N ASP A 94 8.28 1.78 6.77
CA ASP A 94 7.18 2.23 7.63
C ASP A 94 5.84 1.61 7.21
N LEU A 95 5.55 1.56 5.91
CA LEU A 95 4.34 0.92 5.39
C LEU A 95 4.36 -0.60 5.64
N HIS A 96 5.49 -1.26 5.38
CA HIS A 96 5.65 -2.68 5.62
C HIS A 96 5.43 -3.02 7.10
N LEU A 97 6.02 -2.24 8.02
CA LEU A 97 5.82 -2.37 9.46
C LEU A 97 4.35 -2.20 9.83
N SER A 98 3.68 -1.21 9.23
CA SER A 98 2.26 -0.90 9.46
C SER A 98 1.35 -2.08 9.11
N PHE A 99 1.53 -2.68 7.93
CA PHE A 99 0.75 -3.84 7.52
C PHE A 99 1.12 -5.12 8.28
N SER A 100 2.39 -5.30 8.63
CA SER A 100 2.85 -6.50 9.34
C SER A 100 2.38 -6.54 10.81
N TYR A 101 2.39 -5.42 11.51
CA TYR A 101 2.14 -5.38 12.97
C TYR A 101 0.81 -4.75 13.40
N TYR A 102 0.27 -3.81 12.62
CA TYR A 102 -0.85 -2.97 13.09
C TYR A 102 -2.14 -3.16 12.30
N ILE A 103 -2.07 -3.63 11.05
CA ILE A 103 -3.23 -3.78 10.15
C ILE A 103 -3.45 -5.26 9.82
N PHE A 104 -4.19 -5.98 10.67
CA PHE A 104 -4.50 -7.39 10.44
C PHE A 104 -5.68 -7.62 9.50
N LYS A 105 -6.60 -6.64 9.41
CA LYS A 105 -7.75 -6.67 8.51
C LYS A 105 -7.88 -5.34 7.78
N PRO A 106 -7.24 -5.17 6.61
CA PRO A 106 -7.36 -3.94 5.85
C PRO A 106 -8.80 -3.72 5.42
N SER A 107 -9.37 -2.58 5.79
CA SER A 107 -10.67 -2.14 5.32
C SER A 107 -10.54 -1.58 3.90
N LYS A 108 -11.67 -1.48 3.18
CA LYS A 108 -11.71 -0.82 1.86
C LYS A 108 -11.16 0.61 1.88
N ALA A 109 -11.37 1.33 2.99
CA ALA A 109 -10.86 2.69 3.15
C ALA A 109 -9.32 2.73 3.21
N ILE A 110 -8.70 1.76 3.88
CA ILE A 110 -7.23 1.65 3.95
C ILE A 110 -6.66 1.35 2.56
N ALA A 111 -7.26 0.42 1.81
CA ALA A 111 -6.82 0.12 0.44
C ALA A 111 -6.91 1.34 -0.49
N ILE A 112 -7.95 2.18 -0.34
CA ILE A 112 -8.07 3.42 -1.13
C ILE A 112 -6.97 4.42 -0.75
N LEU A 113 -6.70 4.61 0.55
CA LEU A 113 -5.63 5.49 1.01
C LEU A 113 -4.26 5.00 0.52
N ASP A 114 -4.04 3.69 0.53
CA ASP A 114 -2.84 3.04 0.01
C ASP A 114 -2.64 3.34 -1.49
N PHE A 115 -3.70 3.30 -2.29
CA PHE A 115 -3.63 3.70 -3.70
C PHE A 115 -3.32 5.18 -3.90
N PHE A 116 -3.87 6.07 -3.07
CA PHE A 116 -3.51 7.50 -3.13
C PHE A 116 -2.05 7.72 -2.72
N PHE A 117 -1.57 7.00 -1.71
CA PHE A 117 -0.18 7.06 -1.27
C PHE A 117 0.78 6.61 -2.38
N LEU A 118 0.50 5.46 -3.02
CA LEU A 118 1.30 4.98 -4.15
C LEU A 118 1.24 5.91 -5.36
N ALA A 119 0.08 6.50 -5.65
CA ALA A 119 -0.06 7.48 -6.72
C ALA A 119 0.82 8.72 -6.46
N ASP A 120 0.85 9.21 -5.22
CA ASP A 120 1.72 10.34 -4.84
C ASP A 120 3.20 9.97 -4.89
N LEU A 121 3.60 8.80 -4.39
CA LEU A 121 4.98 8.31 -4.51
C LEU A 121 5.43 8.14 -5.96
N SER A 122 4.52 7.83 -6.89
CA SER A 122 4.83 7.75 -8.32
C SER A 122 5.26 9.10 -8.95
N LEU A 123 5.07 10.22 -8.25
CA LEU A 123 5.58 11.54 -8.64
C LEU A 123 7.03 11.76 -8.24
N LEU A 124 7.58 10.98 -7.29
CA LEU A 124 8.98 11.14 -6.85
C LEU A 124 9.99 11.04 -8.00
N PRO A 125 9.88 10.11 -8.98
CA PRO A 125 10.78 10.11 -10.13
C PRO A 125 10.78 11.41 -10.92
N VAL A 126 9.62 12.03 -11.09
CA VAL A 126 9.48 13.32 -11.81
C VAL A 126 10.17 14.43 -11.01
N MET A 127 9.92 14.49 -9.70
CA MET A 127 10.53 15.51 -8.84
C MET A 127 12.05 15.34 -8.72
N THR A 128 12.53 14.11 -8.62
CA THR A 128 13.96 13.81 -8.59
C THR A 128 14.65 14.17 -9.90
N LYS A 129 14.04 13.84 -11.05
CA LYS A 129 14.53 14.27 -12.36
C LYS A 129 14.59 15.80 -12.46
N TRP A 130 13.60 16.49 -11.93
CA TRP A 130 13.60 17.96 -11.92
C TRP A 130 14.78 18.52 -11.14
N ILE A 131 15.07 17.98 -9.94
CA ILE A 131 16.26 18.38 -9.15
C ILE A 131 17.56 18.07 -9.90
N MET A 132 17.64 16.91 -10.58
CA MET A 132 18.82 16.54 -11.37
C MET A 132 19.03 17.46 -12.59
N ALA A 133 17.96 17.96 -13.20
CA ALA A 133 18.01 18.85 -14.35
C ALA A 133 18.31 20.31 -13.94
N GLU A 134 17.69 20.77 -12.86
CA GLU A 134 17.86 22.11 -12.34
C GLU A 134 17.89 22.07 -10.80
N ASN A 135 19.07 22.25 -10.23
CA ASN A 135 19.25 22.34 -8.79
C ASN A 135 18.81 23.72 -8.27
N SER A 136 17.51 23.99 -8.34
CA SER A 136 16.88 25.21 -7.86
C SER A 136 16.09 24.97 -6.58
N SER A 137 16.00 25.99 -5.72
CA SER A 137 15.16 25.94 -4.53
C SER A 137 13.69 25.67 -4.85
N PHE A 138 13.25 26.04 -6.07
CA PHE A 138 11.89 25.78 -6.53
C PHE A 138 11.64 24.29 -6.79
N ALA A 139 12.57 23.58 -7.44
CA ALA A 139 12.47 22.13 -7.65
C ALA A 139 12.46 21.38 -6.30
N VAL A 140 13.36 21.76 -5.38
CA VAL A 140 13.44 21.16 -4.04
C VAL A 140 12.17 21.43 -3.21
N ALA A 141 11.59 22.62 -3.30
CA ALA A 141 10.34 22.93 -2.60
C ALA A 141 9.16 22.07 -3.10
N ASN A 142 9.04 21.88 -4.42
CA ASN A 142 8.00 21.01 -4.99
C ASN A 142 8.20 19.54 -4.63
N PHE A 143 9.45 19.05 -4.62
CA PHE A 143 9.77 17.73 -4.08
C PHE A 143 9.31 17.60 -2.62
N GLY A 144 9.57 18.62 -1.80
CA GLY A 144 9.13 18.66 -0.40
C GLY A 144 7.61 18.64 -0.24
N ILE A 145 6.85 19.26 -1.14
CA ILE A 145 5.37 19.20 -1.12
C ILE A 145 4.88 17.77 -1.39
N VAL A 146 5.41 17.10 -2.41
CA VAL A 146 5.09 15.69 -2.69
C VAL A 146 5.45 14.82 -1.50
N PHE A 147 6.68 14.97 -0.96
CA PHE A 147 7.09 14.24 0.24
C PHE A 147 6.14 14.47 1.44
N LEU A 148 5.69 15.70 1.65
CA LEU A 148 4.77 16.03 2.74
C LEU A 148 3.40 15.35 2.55
N ILE A 149 2.87 15.34 1.33
CA ILE A 149 1.61 14.66 1.00
C ILE A 149 1.76 13.16 1.26
N ALA A 150 2.85 12.54 0.81
CA ALA A 150 3.16 11.14 1.09
C ALA A 150 3.20 10.84 2.59
N LYS A 151 3.90 11.66 3.40
CA LYS A 151 3.94 11.49 4.87
C LYS A 151 2.57 11.65 5.52
N ILE A 152 1.73 12.57 5.03
CA ILE A 152 0.36 12.73 5.53
C ILE A 152 -0.47 11.48 5.22
N LEU A 153 -0.41 10.97 3.99
CA LEU A 153 -1.15 9.78 3.57
C LEU A 153 -0.72 8.53 4.36
N GLU A 154 0.59 8.32 4.53
CA GLU A 154 1.16 7.27 5.37
C GLU A 154 0.63 7.35 6.81
N TYR A 155 0.67 8.55 7.41
CA TYR A 155 0.16 8.75 8.77
C TYR A 155 -1.34 8.43 8.88
N LEU A 156 -2.14 8.80 7.87
CA LEU A 156 -3.57 8.45 7.84
C LEU A 156 -3.79 6.94 7.75
N ILE A 157 -3.00 6.23 6.93
CA ILE A 157 -3.04 4.77 6.82
C ILE A 157 -2.75 4.13 8.19
N GLN A 158 -1.70 4.58 8.88
CA GLN A 158 -1.33 4.10 10.21
C GLN A 158 -2.44 4.37 11.24
N TYR A 159 -2.98 5.60 11.27
CA TYR A 159 -4.01 6.02 12.22
C TYR A 159 -5.31 5.22 12.03
N PHE A 160 -5.85 5.18 10.80
CA PHE A 160 -7.07 4.44 10.52
C PHE A 160 -6.87 2.92 10.59
N GLY A 161 -5.67 2.44 10.24
CA GLY A 161 -5.24 1.07 10.41
C GLY A 161 -5.32 0.60 11.85
N ALA A 162 -4.63 1.31 12.76
CA ALA A 162 -4.61 0.98 14.18
C ALA A 162 -6.01 1.05 14.81
N LYS A 163 -6.82 2.07 14.45
CA LYS A 163 -8.19 2.22 14.96
C LYS A 163 -9.08 1.03 14.58
N ASN A 164 -9.08 0.62 13.31
CA ASN A 164 -9.91 -0.49 12.82
C ASN A 164 -9.52 -1.83 13.47
N THR A 165 -8.22 -2.04 13.72
CA THR A 165 -7.73 -3.22 14.44
C THR A 165 -8.21 -3.22 15.90
N ALA A 166 -8.13 -2.09 16.60
CA ALA A 166 -8.57 -1.98 17.99
C ALA A 166 -10.09 -2.21 18.17
N GLU A 167 -10.91 -1.68 17.26
CA GLU A 167 -12.35 -1.93 17.24
C GLU A 167 -12.67 -3.41 16.98
N THR A 168 -11.91 -4.05 16.09
CA THR A 168 -12.05 -5.49 15.80
C THR A 168 -11.72 -6.32 17.03
N VAL A 169 -10.59 -6.09 17.70
CA VAL A 169 -10.18 -6.85 18.90
C VAL A 169 -11.20 -6.71 20.03
N LYS A 170 -11.73 -5.51 20.27
CA LYS A 170 -12.78 -5.28 21.28
C LYS A 170 -14.10 -6.00 20.97
N SER A 171 -14.38 -6.34 19.72
CA SER A 171 -15.59 -7.11 19.37
C SER A 171 -15.47 -8.61 19.66
N PHE A 172 -14.25 -9.11 19.85
CA PHE A 172 -13.97 -10.52 20.16
C PHE A 172 -13.77 -10.82 21.65
N VAL A 173 -13.60 -9.79 22.49
CA VAL A 173 -13.49 -9.89 23.97
C VAL A 173 -14.82 -9.51 24.59
#